data_AF-T1EPZ1-F1
#
_entry.id   AF-T1EPZ1-F1
#
_cell.length_a   1.000
_cell.length_b   1.000
_cell.length_c   1.000
_cell.angle_alpha   90.00
_cell.angle_beta   90.00
_cell.angle_gamma   90.00
#
_symmetry.space_group_name_H-M   'P 1'
#
loop_
_entity.id
_entity.type
_entity.pdbx_description
1 polymer ?
#
loop_
_entity_poly.entity_id
_entity_poly.type
_entity_poly.pdbx_seq_one_letter_code
_entity_poly.pdbx_strand_id
1 'polypeptide(L)'
;MSQWNQTANAPRSTPTTPLVDTCQFQRFNASCGAGEVVLMTEARYGRMQLGKCIRHNVDIGCYSDVLREMDSRCSGRPQCSVLIPDVNMHNLNSCSEDMMAYLQAGFICLKVRIASSKIFHIPNYGQILWYSKNNNNPVTELLN
;
A
#
# COMPACT_ATOMS: atom_id res chain seq x y z
N MET A 1 -33.39 -15.27 29.37
CA MET A 1 -33.23 -15.55 27.93
C MET A 1 -32.45 -14.40 27.31
N SER A 2 -31.17 -14.68 27.05
CA SER A 2 -30.15 -13.97 26.26
C SER A 2 -30.18 -12.43 26.19
N GLN A 3 -29.41 -11.82 27.08
CA GLN A 3 -28.67 -10.59 26.80
C GLN A 3 -27.59 -10.88 25.75
N TRP A 4 -27.55 -10.12 24.66
CA TRP A 4 -26.39 -10.03 23.77
C TRP A 4 -25.74 -8.66 23.95
N ASN A 5 -24.65 -8.63 24.72
CA ASN A 5 -23.75 -7.49 24.84
C ASN A 5 -23.02 -7.27 23.52
N GLN A 6 -23.29 -6.14 22.87
CA GLN A 6 -22.54 -5.69 21.71
C GLN A 6 -21.34 -4.87 22.20
N THR A 7 -20.24 -5.51 22.53
CA THR A 7 -18.93 -4.84 22.46
C THR A 7 -18.54 -4.76 21.00
N ALA A 8 -19.12 -3.79 20.28
CA ALA A 8 -18.62 -3.38 18.99
C ALA A 8 -17.27 -2.68 19.21
N ASN A 9 -16.19 -3.45 19.12
CA ASN A 9 -14.86 -2.87 18.93
C ASN A 9 -14.91 -2.06 17.64
N ALA A 10 -14.89 -0.74 17.76
CA ALA A 10 -14.78 0.17 16.63
C ALA A 10 -13.58 -0.25 15.76
N PRO A 11 -13.69 -0.21 14.41
CA PRO A 11 -12.55 -0.45 13.55
C PRO A 11 -11.44 0.52 13.96
N ARG A 12 -10.27 -0.06 14.29
CA ARG A 12 -9.03 0.62 14.62
C ARG A 12 -8.87 1.78 13.64
N SER A 13 -8.92 3.02 14.14
CA SER A 13 -8.77 4.24 13.36
C SER A 13 -7.46 4.18 12.60
N THR A 14 -7.51 3.75 11.34
CA THR A 14 -6.43 3.99 10.39
C THR A 14 -6.26 5.51 10.31
N PRO A 15 -5.02 6.04 10.34
CA PRO A 15 -4.79 7.45 10.08
C PRO A 15 -5.48 7.79 8.75
N THR A 16 -6.49 8.67 8.78
CA THR A 16 -7.20 9.13 7.58
C THR A 16 -6.21 9.89 6.72
N THR A 17 -5.54 9.16 5.84
CA THR A 17 -4.52 9.70 4.95
C THR A 17 -5.24 10.35 3.78
N PRO A 18 -4.89 11.58 3.37
CA PRO A 18 -5.50 12.20 2.19
C PRO A 18 -5.32 11.31 0.95
N LEU A 19 -6.41 11.06 0.24
CA LEU A 19 -6.40 10.32 -1.02
C LEU A 19 -6.23 11.27 -2.19
N VAL A 20 -5.44 10.86 -3.17
CA VAL A 20 -5.12 11.63 -4.38
C VAL A 20 -5.70 10.92 -5.59
N ASP A 21 -6.54 11.64 -6.34
CA ASP A 21 -7.08 11.19 -7.62
C ASP A 21 -6.11 11.52 -8.78
N THR A 22 -5.63 10.49 -9.46
CA THR A 22 -4.72 10.55 -10.61
C THR A 22 -5.44 10.04 -11.86
N CYS A 23 -5.72 10.95 -12.79
CA CYS A 23 -6.50 10.64 -14.00
C CYS A 23 -5.64 9.94 -15.07
N GLN A 24 -6.28 9.51 -16.15
CA GLN A 24 -5.55 8.99 -17.31
C GLN A 24 -4.54 10.00 -17.86
N PHE A 25 -3.44 9.46 -18.35
CA PHE A 25 -2.26 10.16 -18.86
C PHE A 25 -1.55 11.04 -17.81
N GLN A 26 -1.90 10.91 -16.53
CA GLN A 26 -1.21 11.58 -15.42
C GLN A 26 -0.30 10.60 -14.67
N ARG A 27 0.65 11.17 -13.91
CA ARG A 27 1.53 10.42 -13.01
C ARG A 27 1.12 10.64 -11.56
N PHE A 28 0.91 9.55 -10.84
CA PHE A 28 0.90 9.57 -9.39
C PHE A 28 2.33 9.75 -8.91
N ASN A 29 2.56 10.66 -7.96
CA ASN A 29 3.88 10.89 -7.38
C ASN A 29 3.76 10.87 -5.86
N ALA A 30 4.55 10.02 -5.21
CA ALA A 30 4.75 10.03 -3.77
C ALA A 30 6.21 10.36 -3.49
N SER A 31 6.45 11.26 -2.54
CA SER A 31 7.80 11.70 -2.16
C SER A 31 7.83 12.01 -0.68
N CYS A 32 8.87 11.53 -0.01
CA CYS A 32 9.10 11.74 1.42
C CYS A 32 10.40 12.50 1.67
N GLY A 33 10.55 13.01 2.90
CA GLY A 33 11.74 13.74 3.31
C GLY A 33 12.99 12.88 3.43
N ALA A 34 14.12 13.51 3.73
CA ALA A 34 15.37 12.81 3.97
C ALA A 34 15.24 11.84 5.17
N GLY A 35 15.67 10.59 4.96
CA GLY A 35 15.57 9.53 5.99
C GLY A 35 14.15 8.97 6.17
N GLU A 36 13.25 9.25 5.25
CA GLU A 36 11.89 8.72 5.22
C GLU A 36 11.63 7.89 3.96
N VAL A 37 10.67 6.99 4.06
CA VAL A 37 10.17 6.19 2.94
C VAL A 37 8.66 6.30 2.85
N VAL A 38 8.15 6.17 1.63
CA VAL A 38 6.74 6.03 1.33
C VAL A 38 6.24 4.71 1.92
N LEU A 39 5.06 4.76 2.53
CA LEU A 39 4.21 3.60 2.80
C LEU A 39 2.84 3.89 2.21
N MET A 40 2.44 3.11 1.21
CA MET A 40 1.08 3.18 0.68
C MET A 40 0.10 2.72 1.76
N THR A 41 -0.98 3.47 1.94
CA THR A 41 -2.02 3.16 2.92
C THR A 41 -3.33 2.73 2.27
N GLU A 42 -3.57 3.20 1.05
CA GLU A 42 -4.75 2.86 0.26
C GLU A 42 -4.44 3.01 -1.22
N ALA A 43 -4.95 2.12 -2.07
CA ALA A 43 -4.95 2.32 -3.50
C ALA A 43 -6.12 1.59 -4.16
N ARG A 44 -6.92 2.34 -4.90
CA ARG A 44 -8.06 1.86 -5.66
C ARG A 44 -7.90 2.27 -7.11
N TYR A 45 -8.21 1.38 -8.03
CA TYR A 45 -8.20 1.66 -9.47
C TYR A 45 -9.56 1.35 -10.07
N GLY A 46 -10.14 2.31 -10.79
CA GLY A 46 -11.48 2.16 -11.36
C GLY A 46 -12.19 3.50 -11.55
N ARG A 47 -13.51 3.50 -11.34
CA ARG A 47 -14.37 4.65 -11.55
C ARG A 47 -15.22 4.90 -10.30
N MET A 48 -14.60 5.39 -9.24
CA MET A 48 -15.21 5.45 -7.91
C MET A 48 -16.34 6.49 -7.83
N GLN A 49 -16.06 7.74 -8.19
CA GLN A 49 -17.01 8.84 -8.04
C GLN A 49 -16.79 9.97 -9.05
N LEU A 50 -17.76 10.88 -9.12
CA LEU A 50 -17.61 12.15 -9.82
C LEU A 50 -16.52 13.00 -9.17
N GLY A 51 -15.76 13.71 -10.00
CA GLY A 51 -14.68 14.57 -9.52
C GLY A 51 -13.80 15.06 -10.65
N LYS A 52 -12.52 15.29 -10.35
CA LYS A 52 -11.54 15.81 -11.32
C LYS A 52 -11.44 14.92 -12.57
N CYS A 53 -11.44 13.60 -12.40
CA CYS A 53 -11.23 12.65 -13.49
C CYS A 53 -12.51 12.23 -14.21
N ILE A 54 -13.66 12.22 -13.51
CA ILE A 54 -14.94 11.75 -14.04
C ILE A 54 -15.99 12.85 -13.92
N ARG A 55 -16.50 13.32 -15.06
CA ARG A 55 -17.50 14.40 -15.13
C ARG A 55 -18.94 13.91 -15.31
N HIS A 56 -19.11 12.68 -15.78
CA HIS A 56 -20.41 12.10 -16.11
C HIS A 56 -20.73 10.91 -15.22
N ASN A 57 -21.96 10.88 -14.70
CA ASN A 57 -22.44 9.91 -13.70
C ASN A 57 -22.87 8.57 -14.30
N VAL A 58 -22.19 8.12 -15.35
CA VAL A 58 -22.46 6.84 -16.01
C VAL A 58 -21.51 5.81 -15.42
N ASP A 59 -22.05 4.69 -14.91
CA ASP A 59 -21.29 3.54 -14.43
C ASP A 59 -20.17 3.89 -13.42
N ILE A 60 -20.50 4.72 -12.43
CA ILE A 60 -19.63 5.00 -11.29
C ILE A 60 -19.85 4.00 -10.14
N GLY A 61 -18.89 3.92 -9.22
CA GLY A 61 -18.95 3.08 -8.02
C GLY A 61 -18.21 1.75 -8.14
N CYS A 62 -17.55 1.47 -9.26
CA CYS A 62 -16.72 0.29 -9.44
C CYS A 62 -15.25 0.62 -9.21
N TYR A 63 -14.52 -0.28 -8.55
CA TYR A 63 -13.06 -0.22 -8.41
C TYR A 63 -12.51 -1.56 -7.96
N SER A 64 -11.22 -1.71 -8.13
CA SER A 64 -10.45 -2.84 -7.60
C SER A 64 -9.39 -2.31 -6.65
N ASP A 65 -9.16 -3.04 -5.55
CA ASP A 65 -8.06 -2.77 -4.64
C ASP A 65 -6.74 -3.14 -5.33
N VAL A 66 -5.89 -2.14 -5.53
CA VAL A 66 -4.57 -2.29 -6.15
C VAL A 66 -3.44 -1.90 -5.20
N LEU A 67 -3.70 -1.91 -3.88
CA LEU A 67 -2.72 -1.56 -2.86
C LEU A 67 -1.46 -2.39 -3.00
N ARG A 68 -1.58 -3.70 -3.24
CA ARG A 68 -0.42 -4.59 -3.45
C ARG A 68 0.47 -4.17 -4.62
N GLU A 69 -0.13 -3.76 -5.75
CA GLU A 69 0.62 -3.29 -6.92
C GLU A 69 1.36 -1.99 -6.59
N MET A 70 0.68 -1.06 -5.92
CA MET A 70 1.28 0.21 -5.50
C MET A 70 2.37 0.02 -4.44
N ASP A 71 2.15 -0.86 -3.46
CA ASP A 71 3.12 -1.22 -2.42
C ASP A 71 4.41 -1.74 -3.04
N SER A 72 4.31 -2.68 -3.98
CA SER A 72 5.48 -3.27 -4.64
C SER A 72 6.36 -2.24 -5.37
N ARG A 73 5.75 -1.13 -5.79
CA ARG A 73 6.40 -0.08 -6.58
C ARG A 73 6.85 1.11 -5.74
N CYS A 74 6.11 1.45 -4.69
CA CYS A 74 6.29 2.68 -3.93
C CYS A 74 6.80 2.44 -2.50
N SER A 75 6.26 1.44 -1.80
CA SER A 75 6.53 1.28 -0.38
C SER A 75 7.99 0.92 -0.12
N GLY A 76 8.58 1.54 0.90
CA GLY A 76 9.99 1.40 1.24
C GLY A 76 10.95 2.24 0.37
N ARG A 77 10.43 3.02 -0.58
CA ARG A 77 11.24 3.96 -1.38
C ARG A 77 11.05 5.40 -0.90
N PRO A 78 12.06 6.27 -1.01
CA PRO A 78 11.91 7.68 -0.66
C PRO A 78 10.99 8.44 -1.64
N GLN A 79 10.94 7.99 -2.90
CA GLN A 79 10.09 8.56 -3.94
C GLN A 79 9.59 7.46 -4.89
N CYS A 80 8.39 7.63 -5.43
CA CYS A 80 7.87 6.82 -6.53
C CYS A 80 7.06 7.65 -7.53
N SER A 81 6.99 7.17 -8.77
CA SER A 81 6.16 7.76 -9.84
C SER A 81 5.52 6.66 -10.68
N VAL A 82 4.20 6.69 -10.84
CA VAL A 82 3.43 5.68 -11.59
C VAL A 82 2.56 6.37 -12.62
N LEU A 83 2.66 5.96 -13.89
CA LEU A 83 1.84 6.47 -14.99
C LEU A 83 0.50 5.72 -15.05
N ILE A 84 -0.59 6.46 -15.29
CA ILE A 84 -1.94 5.90 -15.43
C ILE A 84 -2.41 6.04 -16.89
N PRO A 85 -2.98 5.00 -17.52
CA PRO A 85 -3.23 3.66 -16.99
C PRO A 85 -1.94 2.83 -16.81
N ASP A 86 -1.98 1.91 -15.86
CA ASP A 86 -0.95 0.88 -15.67
C ASP A 86 -1.52 -0.49 -16.05
N VAL A 87 -0.75 -1.30 -16.79
CA VAL A 87 -1.22 -2.59 -17.32
C VAL A 87 -1.59 -3.57 -16.21
N ASN A 88 -0.81 -3.64 -15.12
CA ASN A 88 -1.12 -4.58 -14.03
C ASN A 88 -2.42 -4.18 -13.33
N MET A 89 -2.64 -2.88 -13.13
CA MET A 89 -3.87 -2.37 -12.51
C MET A 89 -5.08 -2.52 -13.43
N HIS A 90 -4.88 -2.29 -14.73
CA HIS A 90 -5.93 -2.43 -15.74
C HIS A 90 -6.41 -3.88 -15.84
N ASN A 91 -5.51 -4.86 -15.78
CA ASN A 91 -5.87 -6.28 -15.78
C ASN A 91 -6.62 -6.72 -14.52
N LEU A 92 -6.46 -5.99 -13.42
CA LEU A 92 -7.18 -6.25 -12.16
C LEU A 92 -8.52 -5.50 -12.10
N ASN A 93 -8.76 -4.55 -13.01
CA ASN A 93 -9.92 -3.66 -12.99
C ASN A 93 -11.21 -4.46 -13.21
N SER A 94 -12.14 -4.34 -12.27
CA SER A 94 -13.47 -4.97 -12.36
C SER A 94 -14.51 -4.10 -13.07
N CYS A 95 -14.16 -2.87 -13.46
CA CYS A 95 -15.02 -2.04 -14.30
C CYS A 95 -14.99 -2.50 -15.76
N SER A 96 -16.03 -2.16 -16.53
CA SER A 96 -16.07 -2.41 -17.98
C SER A 96 -14.84 -1.81 -18.70
N GLU A 97 -14.25 -2.56 -19.63
CA GLU A 97 -12.99 -2.20 -20.32
C GLU A 97 -13.06 -0.87 -21.06
N ASP A 98 -14.25 -0.52 -21.58
CA ASP A 98 -14.47 0.72 -22.35
C ASP A 98 -14.57 1.98 -21.47
N MET A 99 -14.53 1.82 -20.14
CA MET A 99 -14.71 2.92 -19.20
C MET A 99 -13.40 3.56 -18.80
N MET A 100 -13.41 4.90 -18.76
CA MET A 100 -12.28 5.69 -18.28
C MET A 100 -12.04 5.44 -16.78
N ALA A 101 -11.02 4.66 -16.43
CA ALA A 101 -10.58 4.43 -15.06
C ALA A 101 -9.50 5.43 -14.60
N TYR A 102 -9.44 5.68 -13.30
CA TYR A 102 -8.44 6.50 -12.64
C TYR A 102 -7.92 5.82 -11.36
N LEU A 103 -6.76 6.26 -10.87
CA LEU A 103 -6.19 5.79 -9.60
C LEU A 103 -6.58 6.75 -8.48
N GLN A 104 -7.06 6.24 -7.36
CA GLN A 104 -7.19 6.95 -6.09
C GLN A 104 -6.25 6.30 -5.08
N ALA A 105 -5.26 7.02 -4.60
CA ALA A 105 -4.25 6.44 -3.71
C ALA A 105 -3.84 7.38 -2.57
N GLY A 106 -3.52 6.79 -1.42
CA GLY A 106 -3.02 7.46 -0.22
C GLY A 106 -1.69 6.86 0.23
N PHE A 107 -0.82 7.70 0.78
CA PHE A 107 0.46 7.26 1.35
C PHE A 107 0.87 8.14 2.54
N ILE A 108 1.69 7.57 3.40
CA ILE A 108 2.35 8.28 4.50
C ILE A 108 3.87 8.15 4.40
N CYS A 109 4.58 9.04 5.08
CA CYS A 109 6.03 8.97 5.19
C CYS A 109 6.43 8.37 6.53
N LEU A 110 7.28 7.35 6.50
CA LEU A 110 7.82 6.71 7.68
C LEU A 110 9.32 6.98 7.80
N LYS A 111 9.75 7.47 8.97
CA LYS A 111 11.19 7.57 9.27
C LYS A 111 11.80 6.18 9.36
N VAL A 112 12.89 5.99 8.62
CA VAL A 112 13.67 4.75 8.62
C VAL A 112 15.02 4.99 9.26
N ARG A 113 15.50 3.98 9.99
CA ARG A 113 16.89 3.89 10.42
C ARG A 113 17.53 2.78 9.64
N ILE A 114 18.56 3.10 8.87
CA ILE A 114 19.37 2.07 8.22
C ILE A 114 20.13 1.36 9.34
N ALA A 115 19.83 0.08 9.56
CA ALA A 115 20.63 -0.73 10.44
C ALA A 115 22.04 -0.81 9.82
N SER A 116 23.05 -0.32 10.53
CA SER A 116 24.44 -0.53 10.13
C SER A 116 24.72 -2.02 10.21
N SER A 117 24.69 -2.70 9.06
CA SER A 117 25.08 -4.10 8.96
C SER A 117 26.57 -4.19 9.26
N LYS A 118 26.92 -4.72 10.43
CA LYS A 118 28.26 -5.29 10.61
C LYS A 118 28.34 -6.47 9.65
N ILE A 119 29.32 -6.44 8.75
CA ILE A 119 29.67 -7.59 7.92
C ILE A 119 30.08 -8.71 8.87
N PHE A 120 29.22 -9.69 9.08
CA PHE A 120 29.59 -10.92 9.76
C PHE A 120 30.32 -11.78 8.73
N HIS A 121 31.65 -11.86 8.86
CA HIS A 121 32.42 -12.91 8.21
C HIS A 121 31.99 -14.23 8.85
N ILE A 122 31.37 -15.11 8.06
CA ILE A 122 31.03 -16.47 8.50
C ILE A 122 32.17 -17.38 8.00
N PRO A 123 33.14 -17.78 8.85
CA PRO A 123 34.11 -18.77 8.45
C PRO A 123 33.40 -20.13 8.47
N ASN A 124 33.19 -20.71 7.29
CA ASN A 124 32.68 -22.07 7.06
C ASN A 124 31.30 -22.38 7.66
N TYR A 125 30.24 -22.41 6.83
CA TYR A 125 29.27 -23.52 6.76
C TYR A 125 28.25 -23.20 5.65
N GLY A 126 28.09 -24.11 4.68
CA GLY A 126 27.30 -23.93 3.47
C GLY A 126 25.79 -24.12 3.62
N GLN A 127 25.13 -23.46 4.58
CA GLN A 127 23.67 -23.34 4.60
C GLN A 127 23.25 -21.98 5.16
N ILE A 128 22.50 -21.22 4.36
CA ILE A 128 21.97 -19.90 4.75
C ILE A 128 20.64 -20.14 5.47
N LEU A 129 20.65 -20.04 6.80
CA LEU A 129 19.44 -19.82 7.59
C LEU A 129 19.38 -18.33 7.94
N TRP A 130 18.36 -17.62 7.46
CA TRP A 130 18.13 -16.21 7.77
C TRP A 130 17.55 -16.10 9.19
N TYR A 131 18.34 -15.63 10.16
CA TYR A 131 17.84 -15.24 11.48
C TYR A 131 17.95 -13.73 11.68
N SER A 132 16.82 -13.07 11.98
CA SER A 132 16.78 -11.65 12.36
C SER A 132 16.74 -11.53 13.89
N LYS A 133 17.85 -11.09 14.53
CA LYS A 133 17.81 -10.65 15.94
C LYS A 133 17.20 -9.25 15.98
N ASN A 134 15.89 -9.15 16.21
CA ASN A 134 15.29 -7.91 16.71
C ASN A 134 15.50 -7.85 18.24
N ASN A 135 16.37 -6.93 18.68
CA ASN A 135 16.61 -6.62 20.09
C ASN A 135 15.38 -5.95 20.70
N ASN A 136 14.29 -6.67 21.01
CA ASN A 136 13.32 -6.28 22.06
C ASN A 136 12.17 -7.26 22.36
N ASN A 137 12.18 -8.53 21.90
CA ASN A 137 11.51 -9.64 22.60
C ASN A 137 11.72 -10.96 21.82
N PRO A 138 12.21 -12.04 22.46
CA PRO A 138 12.18 -13.36 21.86
C PRO A 138 10.73 -13.87 21.86
N VAL A 139 10.07 -13.88 20.69
CA VAL A 139 8.85 -14.66 20.52
C VAL A 139 9.28 -16.12 20.47
N THR A 140 9.15 -16.80 21.60
CA THR A 140 9.21 -18.26 21.66
C THR A 140 7.81 -18.76 21.38
N GLU A 141 7.56 -19.18 20.14
CA GLU A 141 6.40 -20.03 19.84
C GLU A 141 6.92 -21.30 19.17
N LEU A 142 7.11 -22.32 20.02
CA LEU A 142 7.23 -23.71 19.61
C LEU A 142 5.84 -24.14 19.12
N LEU A 143 5.71 -24.48 17.84
CA LEU A 143 4.58 -25.28 17.39
C LEU A 143 4.97 -26.76 17.50
N ASN A 144 4.21 -27.47 18.33
CA ASN A 144 4.13 -28.94 18.38
C ASN A 144 3.67 -29.52 17.05
#